data_AF-A0AAP6JGZ8-F1
#
_entry.id   AF-A0AAP6JGZ8-F1
#
_cell.length_a   1.000
_cell.length_b   1.000
_cell.length_c   1.000
_cell.angle_alpha   90.00
_cell.angle_beta   90.00
_cell.angle_gamma   90.00
#
_symmetry.space_group_name_H-M   'P 1'
#
loop_
_entity.id
_entity.type
_entity.pdbx_description
1 polymer ?
#
loop_
_entity_poly.entity_id
_entity_poly.type
_entity_poly.pdbx_seq_one_letter_code
_entity_poly.pdbx_strand_id
1 'polypeptide(L)' 'MKASGLQKIVSGGQTGVDRGALDAALEHGMAEDGAIPDGTLGGD' A
#
# COMPACT_ATOMS: atom_id res chain seq x y z
N MET A 1 20.33 14.66 -5.60
CA MET A 1 20.33 13.96 -4.30
C MET A 1 19.37 12.80 -4.43
N LYS A 2 19.81 11.53 -4.30
CA LYS A 2 18.89 10.39 -4.28
C LYS A 2 18.55 10.10 -2.83
N ALA A 3 17.25 10.07 -2.50
CA ALA A 3 16.78 9.67 -1.19
C ALA A 3 17.22 8.22 -0.94
N SER A 4 18.05 8.01 0.07
CA SER A 4 18.68 6.72 0.40
C SER A 4 17.81 5.87 1.34
N GLY A 5 16.49 6.02 1.30
CA GLY A 5 15.56 5.31 2.19
C GLY A 5 14.21 5.04 1.53
N LEU A 6 13.46 4.09 2.10
CA LEU A 6 12.09 3.77 1.69
C LEU A 6 11.20 4.99 1.96
N GLN A 7 10.58 5.55 0.92
CA GLN A 7 9.83 6.82 1.02
C GLN A 7 8.32 6.65 0.96
N LYS A 8 7.85 5.61 0.28
CA LYS A 8 6.43 5.37 0.00
C LYS A 8 6.18 3.89 -0.26
N ILE A 9 5.02 3.39 0.17
CA ILE A 9 4.51 2.06 -0.22
C ILE A 9 3.38 2.26 -1.25
N VAL A 10 3.42 1.51 -2.35
CA VAL A 10 2.36 1.51 -3.37
C VAL A 10 1.88 0.08 -3.58
N SER A 11 0.57 -0.13 -3.49
CA SER A 11 -0.06 -1.46 -3.47
C SER A 11 -1.32 -1.49 -4.35
N GLY A 12 -1.74 -2.67 -4.81
CA GLY A 12 -2.99 -2.84 -5.55
C GLY A 12 -4.23 -2.66 -4.65
N GLY A 13 -4.05 -2.69 -3.33
CA GLY A 13 -5.11 -2.41 -2.35
C GLY A 13 -6.11 -3.56 -2.14
N GLN A 14 -5.86 -4.74 -2.72
CA GLN A 14 -6.63 -5.95 -2.43
C GLN A 14 -6.29 -6.50 -1.02
N THR A 15 -7.00 -7.55 -0.60
CA THR A 15 -6.76 -8.24 0.68
C THR A 15 -5.42 -8.99 0.70
N GLY A 16 -4.99 -9.43 1.89
CA GLY A 16 -3.72 -10.15 2.05
C GLY A 16 -2.51 -9.22 2.08
N VAL A 17 -1.49 -9.54 1.28
CA VAL A 17 -0.20 -8.82 1.28
C VAL A 17 -0.36 -7.34 0.96
N ASP A 18 -1.28 -7.02 0.05
CA ASP A 18 -1.50 -5.66 -0.42
C ASP A 18 -2.05 -4.74 0.68
N ARG A 19 -3.04 -5.22 1.44
CA ARG A 19 -3.55 -4.56 2.65
C ARG A 19 -2.48 -4.48 3.73
N GLY A 20 -1.75 -5.57 3.98
CA GLY A 20 -0.69 -5.59 5.00
C GLY A 20 0.45 -4.60 4.72
N ALA A 21 0.78 -4.37 3.44
CA ALA A 21 1.78 -3.38 3.06
C ALA A 21 1.32 -1.94 3.35
N LEU A 22 0.05 -1.62 3.06
CA LEU A 22 -0.54 -0.31 3.38
C LEU A 22 -0.66 -0.13 4.90
N ASP A 23 -1.16 -1.14 5.62
CA ASP A 23 -1.24 -1.07 7.08
C ASP A 23 0.13 -0.82 7.72
N ALA A 24 1.18 -1.50 7.25
CA ALA A 24 2.55 -1.24 7.71
C ALA A 24 3.03 0.18 7.36
N ALA A 25 2.64 0.72 6.20
CA ALA A 25 2.95 2.10 5.82
C ALA A 25 2.31 3.10 6.80
N LEU A 26 1.03 2.92 7.11
CA LEU A 26 0.29 3.74 8.08
C LEU A 26 0.90 3.66 9.48
N GLU A 27 1.18 2.45 9.97
CA GLU A 27 1.78 2.22 11.29
C GLU A 27 3.14 2.91 11.44
N HIS A 28 3.92 2.97 10.36
CA HIS A 28 5.24 3.60 10.35
C HIS A 28 5.22 5.07 9.90
N GLY A 29 4.03 5.66 9.70
CA GLY A 29 3.87 7.06 9.27
C GLY A 29 4.46 7.35 7.89
N MET A 30 4.53 6.34 7.03
CA MET A 30 5.06 6.45 5.68
C MET A 30 3.99 6.94 4.71
N ALA A 31 4.42 7.56 3.62
CA ALA A 31 3.50 7.84 2.53
C ALA A 31 3.00 6.52 1.93
N GLU A 32 1.73 6.47 1.55
CA GLU A 32 1.13 5.30 0.91
C GLU A 32 0.21 5.69 -0.24
N ASP A 33 -0.07 4.73 -1.12
CA ASP A 33 -0.99 4.89 -2.25
C ASP A 33 -1.44 3.53 -2.75
N GLY A 34 -2.59 3.49 -3.42
CA GLY A 34 -3.10 2.28 -4.01
C GLY A 34 -4.30 2.51 -4.90
N ALA A 35 -4.43 1.66 -5.92
CA ALA A 35 -5.53 1.71 -6.86
C ALA A 35 -6.12 0.31 -7.01
N ILE A 36 -7.33 0.12 -6.49
CA ILE A 36 -8.12 -1.08 -6.70
C ILE A 36 -8.80 -0.94 -8.07
N PRO A 37 -8.56 -1.85 -9.03
CA PRO A 37 -9.26 -1.82 -10.32
C PRO A 37 -10.78 -1.91 -10.13
N ASP A 38 -11.53 -1.23 -11.01
CA ASP A 38 -12.98 -1.26 -10.99
C ASP A 38 -13.49 -2.69 -11.23
N GLY A 39 -14.30 -3.19 -10.29
CA GLY A 39 -14.85 -4.56 -10.34
C GLY A 39 -14.14 -5.58 -9.46
N THR A 40 -13.02 -5.23 -8.82
CA THR A 40 -12.43 -6.05 -7.75
C THR A 40 -13.08 -5.70 -6.41
N LEU A 41 -14.21 -6.33 -6.08
CA LEU A 41 -14.64 -6.40 -4.68
C LEU A 41 -13.67 -7.37 -4.01
N GLY A 42 -12.73 -6.83 -3.21
CA GLY A 42 -11.89 -7.62 -2.33
C GLY A 42 -12.79 -8.34 -1.33
N GLY A 43 -13.25 -9.54 -1.71
CA GLY A 43 -13.96 -10.44 -0.83
C GLY A 43 -13.00 -11.01 0.21
N ASP A 44 -13.54 -11.19 1.41
CA ASP A 44 -12.89 -11.87 2.52
C ASP A 44 -12.37 -13.28 2.15
#